data_AF-A0A526YNF7-F1
#
_entry.id   AF-A0A526YNF7-F1
#
_cell.length_a   1.000
_cell.length_b   1.000
_cell.length_c   1.000
_cell.angle_alpha   90.00
_cell.angle_beta   90.00
_cell.angle_gamma   90.00
#
_symmetry.space_group_name_H-M   'P 1'
#
loop_
_entity.id
_entity.type
_entity.pdbx_description
1 polymer ?
#
loop_
_entity_poly.entity_id
_entity_poly.type
_entity_poly.pdbx_seq_one_letter_code
_entity_poly.pdbx_strand_id
1 'polypeptide(L)'
;HTPERAWAADWLVAILTREGVAITPEVKEYLWTALTSLASAPVEERTMTGLTVLLQSNDLKRALHSYCVSGPYGRLLDSEAENLGQTPVLAFETEGLLGTGAAPAALAYLFHRIAGRLDGRPSLVIVDEGWLALGDPGFSKQLAEWLVTLRKKNASVVFATQSLAQLEKSTIAAE
;
A
#
# COMPACT_ATOMS: atom_id res chain seq x y z
N HIS A 1 15.37 3.15 7.17
CA HIS A 1 15.46 4.63 7.32
C HIS A 1 14.18 5.18 7.96
N THR A 2 14.23 6.31 8.67
CA THR A 2 13.06 6.88 9.37
C THR A 2 11.86 7.21 8.46
N PRO A 3 12.05 7.79 7.25
CA PRO A 3 10.94 8.05 6.33
C PRO A 3 10.19 6.78 5.91
N GLU A 4 10.91 5.70 5.58
CA GLU A 4 10.30 4.41 5.22
C GLU A 4 9.48 3.80 6.36
N ARG A 5 9.96 3.92 7.60
CA ARG A 5 9.21 3.44 8.77
C ARG A 5 7.95 4.28 9.02
N ALA A 6 8.01 5.59 8.82
CA ALA A 6 6.85 6.46 8.96
C ALA A 6 5.78 6.09 7.92
N TRP A 7 6.18 5.92 6.66
CA TRP A 7 5.28 5.45 5.61
C TRP A 7 4.66 4.09 5.94
N ALA A 8 5.49 3.12 6.39
CA ALA A 8 5.00 1.80 6.77
C ALA A 8 4.02 1.86 7.97
N ALA A 9 4.25 2.74 8.94
CA ALA A 9 3.34 2.94 10.06
C ALA A 9 1.98 3.47 9.60
N ASP A 10 1.96 4.48 8.72
CA ASP A 10 0.72 5.03 8.17
C ASP A 10 -0.02 4.00 7.31
N TRP A 11 0.71 3.20 6.53
CA TRP A 11 0.18 2.09 5.74
C TRP A 11 -0.47 1.02 6.61
N LEU A 12 0.18 0.61 7.72
CA LEU A 12 -0.38 -0.34 8.68
C LEU A 12 -1.60 0.22 9.42
N VAL A 13 -1.59 1.50 9.78
CA VAL A 13 -2.75 2.20 10.36
C VAL A 13 -3.94 2.14 9.41
N ALA A 14 -3.72 2.35 8.10
CA ALA A 14 -4.78 2.26 7.10
C ALA A 14 -5.34 0.83 6.98
N ILE A 15 -4.50 -0.21 7.10
CA ILE A 15 -4.95 -1.61 7.15
C ILE A 15 -5.79 -1.86 8.41
N LEU A 16 -5.26 -1.51 9.58
CA LEU A 16 -5.92 -1.75 10.87
C LEU A 16 -7.27 -1.02 10.98
N THR A 17 -7.35 0.20 10.44
CA THR A 17 -8.61 0.97 10.41
C THR A 17 -9.69 0.23 9.61
N ARG A 18 -9.32 -0.43 8.49
CA ARG A 18 -10.24 -1.22 7.67
C ARG A 18 -10.69 -2.50 8.37
N GLU A 19 -9.81 -3.10 9.17
CA GLU A 19 -10.13 -4.24 10.03
C GLU A 19 -10.96 -3.82 11.28
N GLY A 20 -11.36 -2.55 11.39
CA GLY A 20 -12.20 -2.04 12.47
C GLY A 20 -11.45 -1.76 13.79
N VAL A 21 -10.12 -1.75 13.77
CA VAL A 21 -9.30 -1.44 14.95
C VAL A 21 -9.32 0.07 15.20
N ALA A 22 -9.67 0.46 16.43
CA ALA A 22 -9.58 1.85 16.87
C ALA A 22 -8.11 2.29 16.99
N ILE A 23 -7.72 3.33 16.27
CA ILE A 23 -6.33 3.81 16.23
C ILE A 23 -6.07 4.77 17.41
N THR A 24 -5.63 4.22 18.53
CA THR A 24 -5.23 4.99 19.72
C THR A 24 -3.74 5.37 19.69
N PRO A 25 -3.28 6.30 20.55
CA PRO A 25 -1.85 6.58 20.71
C PRO A 25 -1.03 5.32 21.04
N GLU A 26 -1.57 4.43 21.87
CA GLU A 26 -0.95 3.16 22.25
C GLU A 26 -0.77 2.23 21.03
N VAL A 27 -1.78 2.12 20.16
CA VAL A 27 -1.65 1.35 18.90
C VAL A 27 -0.51 1.90 18.04
N LYS A 28 -0.40 3.23 17.91
CA LYS A 28 0.69 3.86 17.16
C LYS A 28 2.06 3.58 17.79
N GLU A 29 2.15 3.58 19.11
CA GLU A 29 3.37 3.25 19.85
C GLU A 29 3.78 1.78 19.64
N TYR A 30 2.84 0.84 19.69
CA TYR A 30 3.10 -0.57 19.37
C TYR A 30 3.62 -0.76 17.95
N LEU A 31 3.00 -0.11 16.96
CA LEU A 31 3.45 -0.16 15.57
C LEU A 31 4.86 0.42 15.43
N TRP A 32 5.11 1.60 16.00
CA TRP A 32 6.40 2.28 15.90
C TRP A 32 7.54 1.46 16.54
N THR A 33 7.27 0.88 17.70
CA THR A 33 8.22 0.02 18.42
C THR A 33 8.52 -1.24 17.60
N ALA A 34 7.48 -1.95 17.13
CA ALA A 34 7.65 -3.16 16.33
C ALA A 34 8.39 -2.89 15.02
N LEU A 35 8.05 -1.81 14.29
CA LEU A 35 8.76 -1.39 13.07
C LEU A 35 10.22 -0.99 13.34
N THR A 36 10.50 -0.41 14.51
CA THR A 36 11.87 -0.06 14.90
C THR A 36 12.70 -1.30 15.16
N SER A 37 12.15 -2.29 15.87
CA SER A 37 12.81 -3.58 16.08
C SER A 37 12.98 -4.32 14.74
N LEU A 38 11.95 -4.38 13.91
CA LEU A 38 12.00 -5.04 12.60
C LEU A 38 13.07 -4.43 11.69
N ALA A 39 13.25 -3.11 11.74
CA ALA A 39 14.27 -2.42 10.95
C ALA A 39 15.70 -2.83 11.31
N SER A 40 15.94 -3.38 12.51
CA SER A 40 17.24 -3.95 12.90
C SER A 40 17.44 -5.41 12.48
N ALA A 41 16.38 -6.11 12.07
CA ALA A 41 16.47 -7.48 11.58
C ALA A 41 17.11 -7.56 10.18
N PRO A 42 17.65 -8.72 9.76
CA PRO A 42 18.01 -9.00 8.37
C PRO A 42 16.89 -8.65 7.39
N VAL A 43 17.21 -8.27 6.16
CA VAL A 43 16.22 -7.74 5.20
C VAL A 43 15.13 -8.78 4.90
N GLU A 44 15.55 -10.04 4.77
CA GLU A 44 14.73 -11.23 4.54
C GLU A 44 13.71 -11.49 5.66
N GLU A 45 13.97 -11.02 6.87
CA GLU A 45 13.05 -11.16 8.02
C GLU A 45 12.07 -9.97 8.13
N ARG A 46 12.24 -8.91 7.32
CA ARG A 46 11.41 -7.70 7.36
C ARG A 46 10.09 -7.88 6.63
N THR A 47 9.30 -8.83 7.09
CA THR A 47 8.04 -9.23 6.45
C THR A 47 6.82 -8.93 7.33
N MET A 48 5.59 -9.15 6.81
CA MET A 48 4.37 -9.00 7.59
C MET A 48 4.30 -10.00 8.76
N THR A 49 4.72 -11.25 8.53
CA THR A 49 4.88 -12.24 9.59
C THR A 49 5.94 -11.81 10.60
N GLY A 50 7.11 -11.33 10.14
CA GLY A 50 8.16 -10.83 11.01
C GLY A 50 7.70 -9.67 11.90
N LEU A 51 6.99 -8.70 11.33
CA LEU A 51 6.36 -7.60 12.07
C LEU A 51 5.39 -8.12 13.14
N THR A 52 4.51 -9.05 12.76
CA THR A 52 3.45 -9.57 13.63
C THR A 52 4.01 -10.29 14.85
N VAL A 53 5.16 -10.97 14.72
CA VAL A 53 5.86 -11.58 15.86
C VAL A 53 6.26 -10.53 16.89
N LEU A 54 6.75 -9.37 16.44
CA LEU A 54 7.27 -8.28 17.27
C LEU A 54 6.19 -7.40 17.91
N LEU A 55 4.94 -7.46 17.43
CA LEU A 55 3.84 -6.69 18.01
C LEU A 55 3.54 -7.13 19.44
N GLN A 56 3.24 -6.16 20.30
CA GLN A 56 2.92 -6.40 21.72
C GLN A 56 1.40 -6.46 22.01
N SER A 57 0.56 -6.54 20.97
CA SER A 57 -0.90 -6.66 21.11
C SER A 57 -1.44 -7.82 20.29
N ASN A 58 -2.15 -8.75 20.95
CA ASN A 58 -2.77 -9.89 20.28
C ASN A 58 -3.88 -9.48 19.31
N ASP A 59 -4.61 -8.39 19.60
CA ASP A 59 -5.67 -7.91 18.72
C ASP A 59 -5.09 -7.34 17.42
N LEU A 60 -3.96 -6.61 17.51
CA LEU A 60 -3.24 -6.16 16.32
C LEU A 60 -2.69 -7.33 15.51
N LYS A 61 -2.17 -8.37 16.17
CA LYS A 61 -1.71 -9.59 15.47
C LYS A 61 -2.83 -10.28 14.71
N ARG A 62 -4.02 -10.38 15.32
CA ARG A 62 -5.20 -10.98 14.68
C ARG A 62 -5.66 -10.15 13.49
N ALA A 63 -5.71 -8.83 13.63
CA ALA A 63 -6.09 -7.94 12.54
C ALA A 63 -5.15 -8.03 11.33
N LEU A 64 -3.83 -8.20 11.56
CA LEU A 64 -2.86 -8.32 10.48
C LEU A 64 -2.69 -9.75 9.94
N HIS A 65 -3.26 -10.77 10.60
CA HIS A 65 -3.06 -12.18 10.25
C HIS A 65 -3.38 -12.49 8.78
N SER A 66 -4.39 -11.83 8.21
CA SER A 66 -4.78 -12.04 6.81
C SER A 66 -3.65 -11.77 5.81
N TYR A 67 -2.72 -10.90 6.18
CA TYR A 67 -1.57 -10.50 5.38
C TYR A 67 -0.30 -11.27 5.71
N CYS A 68 -0.31 -12.15 6.71
CA CYS A 68 0.82 -13.01 7.04
C CYS A 68 0.89 -14.23 6.10
N VAL A 69 2.01 -14.96 6.07
CA VAL A 69 2.21 -16.18 5.26
C VAL A 69 1.07 -17.20 5.43
N SER A 70 0.51 -17.35 6.64
CA SER A 70 -0.61 -18.25 6.94
C SER A 70 -1.99 -17.69 6.58
N GLY A 71 -2.08 -16.43 6.16
CA GLY A 71 -3.31 -15.73 5.84
C GLY A 71 -3.69 -15.81 4.35
N PRO A 72 -4.96 -15.56 4.01
CA PRO A 72 -5.46 -15.59 2.63
C PRO A 72 -4.75 -14.63 1.66
N TYR A 73 -4.12 -13.56 2.18
CA TYR A 73 -3.41 -12.55 1.39
C TYR A 73 -1.89 -12.61 1.57
N GLY A 74 -1.35 -13.61 2.28
CA GLY A 74 0.09 -13.73 2.55
C GLY A 74 0.94 -13.65 1.30
N ARG A 75 0.49 -14.29 0.21
CA ARG A 75 1.18 -14.27 -1.10
C ARG A 75 1.35 -12.87 -1.72
N LEU A 76 0.60 -11.86 -1.26
CA LEU A 76 0.60 -10.52 -1.85
C LEU A 76 1.62 -9.59 -1.20
N LEU A 77 1.78 -9.69 0.13
CA LEU A 77 2.48 -8.68 0.93
C LEU A 77 3.46 -9.28 1.95
N ASP A 78 3.55 -10.60 2.05
CA ASP A 78 4.49 -11.30 2.92
C ASP A 78 5.47 -12.13 2.11
N SER A 79 6.70 -11.64 2.02
CA SER A 79 7.77 -12.31 1.28
C SER A 79 9.13 -11.90 1.84
N GLU A 80 10.06 -12.86 1.86
CA GLU A 80 11.47 -12.64 2.24
C GLU A 80 12.22 -11.79 1.20
N ALA A 81 11.73 -11.80 -0.05
CA ALA A 81 12.30 -11.04 -1.14
C ALA A 81 11.21 -10.37 -1.98
N GLU A 82 11.50 -9.16 -2.44
CA GLU A 82 10.62 -8.44 -3.35
C GLU A 82 11.17 -8.47 -4.77
N ASN A 83 10.32 -8.82 -5.74
CA ASN A 83 10.70 -8.89 -7.13
C ASN A 83 9.72 -8.12 -8.04
N LEU A 84 9.92 -6.81 -8.13
CA LEU A 84 9.14 -5.92 -8.99
C LEU A 84 9.78 -5.69 -10.38
N GLY A 85 10.88 -6.37 -10.72
CA GLY A 85 11.65 -6.13 -11.95
C GLY A 85 12.38 -4.78 -12.01
N GLN A 86 13.23 -4.60 -13.02
CA GLN A 86 14.06 -3.38 -13.24
C GLN A 86 14.01 -2.90 -14.70
N THR A 87 13.08 -3.42 -15.49
CA THR A 87 12.95 -3.09 -16.91
C THR A 87 12.28 -1.73 -17.10
N PRO A 88 12.51 -1.05 -18.25
CA PRO A 88 11.85 0.23 -18.55
C PRO A 88 10.32 0.13 -18.67
N VAL A 89 9.82 -1.08 -18.95
CA VAL A 89 8.39 -1.40 -19.01
C VAL A 89 8.11 -2.48 -17.99
N LEU A 90 7.16 -2.20 -17.10
CA LEU A 90 6.67 -3.13 -16.07
C LEU A 90 5.15 -3.17 -16.16
N ALA A 91 4.59 -4.37 -16.06
CA ALA A 91 3.16 -4.59 -15.97
C ALA A 91 2.89 -5.39 -14.68
N PHE A 92 1.92 -4.93 -13.90
CA PHE A 92 1.43 -5.63 -12.72
C PHE A 92 0.02 -6.12 -13.02
N GLU A 93 -0.16 -7.44 -13.05
CA GLU A 93 -1.48 -8.04 -13.19
C GLU A 93 -2.25 -7.85 -11.88
N THR A 94 -3.48 -7.34 -11.98
CA THR A 94 -4.36 -7.05 -10.83
C THR A 94 -5.70 -7.76 -10.92
N GLU A 95 -5.91 -8.59 -11.94
CA GLU A 95 -7.05 -9.49 -12.03
C GLU A 95 -7.14 -10.37 -10.77
N GLY A 96 -8.34 -10.43 -10.18
CA GLY A 96 -8.59 -11.14 -8.93
C GLY A 96 -8.05 -10.46 -7.66
N LEU A 97 -7.31 -9.34 -7.77
CA LEU A 97 -6.98 -8.47 -6.65
C LEU A 97 -8.11 -7.45 -6.43
N LEU A 98 -8.56 -6.79 -7.50
CA LEU A 98 -9.62 -5.78 -7.42
C LEU A 98 -10.90 -6.39 -6.85
N GLY A 99 -11.53 -5.68 -5.90
CA GLY A 99 -12.71 -6.15 -5.17
C GLY A 99 -12.40 -7.02 -3.94
N THR A 100 -11.14 -7.40 -3.71
CA THR A 100 -10.73 -8.06 -2.45
C THR A 100 -10.45 -7.04 -1.35
N GLY A 101 -10.49 -7.47 -0.08
CA GLY A 101 -10.14 -6.62 1.06
C GLY A 101 -8.67 -6.18 1.08
N ALA A 102 -7.79 -6.89 0.37
CA ALA A 102 -6.36 -6.57 0.28
C ALA A 102 -6.00 -5.54 -0.80
N ALA A 103 -6.92 -5.25 -1.74
CA ALA A 103 -6.64 -4.36 -2.86
C ALA A 103 -6.08 -3.00 -2.43
N PRO A 104 -6.68 -2.27 -1.47
CA PRO A 104 -6.15 -0.97 -1.06
C PRO A 104 -4.74 -1.06 -0.49
N ALA A 105 -4.44 -2.09 0.31
CA ALA A 105 -3.13 -2.29 0.93
C ALA A 105 -2.06 -2.61 -0.13
N ALA A 106 -2.35 -3.53 -1.04
CA ALA A 106 -1.45 -3.95 -2.10
C ALA A 106 -1.17 -2.81 -3.10
N LEU A 107 -2.21 -2.10 -3.53
CA LEU A 107 -2.07 -0.96 -4.44
C LEU A 107 -1.28 0.19 -3.80
N ALA A 108 -1.55 0.52 -2.53
CA ALA A 108 -0.78 1.52 -1.81
C ALA A 108 0.72 1.18 -1.75
N TYR A 109 1.06 -0.09 -1.51
CA TYR A 109 2.44 -0.57 -1.52
C TYR A 109 3.08 -0.44 -2.91
N LEU A 110 2.41 -0.94 -3.96
CA LEU A 110 2.90 -0.83 -5.33
C LEU A 110 3.15 0.63 -5.73
N PHE A 111 2.24 1.54 -5.39
CA PHE A 111 2.40 2.96 -5.69
C PHE A 111 3.56 3.62 -4.94
N HIS A 112 3.81 3.23 -3.68
CA HIS A 112 5.00 3.66 -2.94
C HIS A 112 6.28 3.21 -3.63
N ARG A 113 6.32 1.95 -4.07
CA ARG A 113 7.47 1.39 -4.79
C ARG A 113 7.70 2.03 -6.15
N ILE A 114 6.64 2.28 -6.92
CA ILE A 114 6.71 3.02 -8.18
C ILE A 114 7.25 4.43 -7.95
N ALA A 115 6.68 5.16 -6.97
CA ALA A 115 7.13 6.51 -6.65
C ALA A 115 8.61 6.55 -6.23
N GLY A 116 9.09 5.56 -5.48
CA GLY A 116 10.49 5.43 -5.09
C GLY A 116 11.45 5.20 -6.26
N ARG A 117 10.98 4.63 -7.37
CA ARG A 117 11.78 4.36 -8.57
C ARG A 117 11.91 5.55 -9.52
N LEU A 118 11.05 6.55 -9.38
CA LEU A 118 11.09 7.72 -10.24
C LEU A 118 12.31 8.60 -9.90
N ASP A 119 13.21 8.70 -10.87
CA ASP A 119 14.49 9.39 -10.80
C ASP A 119 14.51 10.72 -11.58
N GLY A 120 13.35 11.19 -12.04
CA GLY A 120 13.18 12.42 -12.82
C GLY A 120 13.15 12.22 -14.33
N ARG A 121 13.40 11.01 -14.84
CA ARG A 121 13.15 10.68 -16.25
C ARG A 121 11.63 10.71 -16.54
N PRO A 122 11.21 11.20 -17.73
CA PRO A 122 9.82 11.15 -18.14
C PRO A 122 9.28 9.72 -18.02
N SER A 123 8.29 9.53 -17.17
CA SER A 123 7.74 8.21 -16.86
C SER A 123 6.23 8.21 -17.02
N LEU A 124 5.70 7.15 -17.64
CA LEU A 124 4.26 6.97 -17.80
C LEU A 124 3.78 5.87 -16.85
N VAL A 125 2.80 6.17 -16.02
CA VAL A 125 2.12 5.19 -15.17
C VAL A 125 0.70 5.04 -15.67
N ILE A 126 0.36 3.86 -16.17
CA ILE A 126 -0.99 3.54 -16.63
C ILE A 126 -1.67 2.73 -15.53
N VAL A 127 -2.84 3.19 -15.10
CA VAL A 127 -3.67 2.51 -14.11
C VAL A 127 -4.98 2.14 -14.80
N ASP A 128 -5.15 0.86 -15.12
CA ASP A 128 -6.38 0.33 -15.67
C ASP A 128 -7.34 -0.03 -14.54
N GLU A 129 -8.60 0.41 -14.64
CA GLU A 129 -9.68 0.14 -13.67
C GLU A 129 -9.37 0.54 -12.20
N GLY A 130 -8.32 1.34 -11.96
CA GLY A 130 -7.90 1.75 -10.62
C GLY A 130 -8.89 2.63 -9.87
N TRP A 131 -9.93 3.11 -10.56
CA TRP A 131 -11.05 3.81 -9.95
C TRP A 131 -11.92 2.88 -9.07
N LEU A 132 -11.91 1.56 -9.28
CA LEU A 132 -12.63 0.60 -8.43
C LEU A 132 -12.17 0.66 -6.97
N ALA A 133 -10.89 0.98 -6.75
CA ALA A 133 -10.35 1.17 -5.41
C ALA A 133 -10.75 2.53 -4.78
N LEU A 134 -11.30 3.48 -5.54
CA LEU A 134 -11.76 4.79 -5.04
C LEU A 134 -13.06 4.71 -4.22
N GLY A 135 -13.74 3.56 -4.22
CA GLY A 135 -14.85 3.32 -3.30
C GLY A 135 -14.44 3.38 -1.82
N ASP A 136 -13.14 3.22 -1.52
CA ASP A 136 -12.56 3.39 -0.19
C ASP A 136 -12.11 4.85 0.02
N PRO A 137 -12.73 5.61 0.95
CA PRO A 137 -12.41 7.02 1.16
C PRO A 137 -10.95 7.26 1.59
N GLY A 138 -10.35 6.32 2.33
CA GLY A 138 -8.96 6.41 2.76
C GLY A 138 -7.98 6.24 1.61
N PHE A 139 -8.25 5.29 0.71
CA PHE A 139 -7.46 5.04 -0.49
C PHE A 139 -7.59 6.19 -1.49
N SER A 140 -8.80 6.73 -1.69
CA SER A 140 -9.03 7.89 -2.57
C SER A 140 -8.16 9.09 -2.20
N LYS A 141 -8.10 9.42 -0.90
CA LYS A 141 -7.23 10.49 -0.42
C LYS A 141 -5.75 10.18 -0.67
N GLN A 142 -5.32 8.96 -0.37
CA GLN A 142 -3.95 8.53 -0.60
C GLN A 142 -3.56 8.58 -2.09
N LEU A 143 -4.47 8.20 -2.98
CA LEU A 143 -4.26 8.27 -4.43
C LEU A 143 -4.11 9.73 -4.89
N ALA A 144 -4.97 10.63 -4.42
CA ALA A 144 -4.89 12.06 -4.77
C ALA A 144 -3.54 12.69 -4.35
N GLU A 145 -3.10 12.44 -3.10
CA GLU A 145 -1.79 12.90 -2.61
C GLU A 145 -0.63 12.31 -3.43
N TRP A 146 -0.78 11.05 -3.86
CA TRP A 146 0.20 10.39 -4.70
C TRP A 146 0.30 11.01 -6.10
N LEU A 147 -0.83 11.33 -6.75
CA LEU A 147 -0.85 12.01 -8.06
C LEU A 147 -0.10 13.34 -8.01
N VAL A 148 -0.26 14.12 -6.93
CA VAL A 148 0.48 15.36 -6.70
C VAL A 148 1.98 15.10 -6.56
N THR A 149 2.35 14.02 -5.86
CA THR A 149 3.75 13.64 -5.65
C THR A 149 4.42 13.17 -6.93
N LEU A 150 3.74 12.37 -7.74
CA LEU A 150 4.27 11.87 -9.02
C LEU A 150 4.54 12.99 -10.03
N ARG A 151 3.66 13.99 -10.10
CA ARG A 151 3.86 15.16 -10.95
C ARG A 151 5.21 15.85 -10.67
N LYS A 152 5.62 15.94 -9.40
CA LYS A 152 6.91 16.54 -9.01
C LYS A 152 8.12 15.72 -9.47
N LYS A 153 7.92 14.44 -9.80
CA LYS A 153 8.97 13.50 -10.23
C LYS A 153 8.99 13.27 -11.75
N ASN A 154 8.37 14.16 -12.54
CA ASN A 154 8.30 14.06 -14.00
C ASN A 154 7.55 12.80 -14.50
N ALA A 155 6.54 12.35 -13.74
CA ALA A 155 5.66 11.26 -14.14
C ALA A 155 4.28 11.76 -14.54
N SER A 156 3.73 11.15 -15.59
CA SER A 156 2.34 11.30 -16.01
C SER A 156 1.56 10.05 -15.63
N VAL A 157 0.36 10.25 -15.09
CA VAL A 157 -0.55 9.16 -14.75
C VAL A 157 -1.71 9.17 -15.73
N VAL A 158 -1.99 8.00 -16.32
CA VAL A 158 -3.12 7.79 -17.21
C VAL A 158 -4.05 6.78 -16.54
N PHE A 159 -5.27 7.22 -16.27
CA PHE A 159 -6.34 6.33 -15.85
C PHE A 159 -7.07 5.80 -17.08
N ALA A 160 -7.07 4.49 -17.26
CA ALA A 160 -7.89 3.82 -18.24
C ALA A 160 -9.13 3.27 -17.53
N THR A 161 -10.31 3.54 -18.09
CA THR A 161 -11.59 3.00 -17.61
C THR A 161 -12.43 2.63 -18.83
N GLN A 162 -13.15 1.51 -18.72
CA GLN A 162 -14.08 1.09 -19.76
C GLN A 162 -15.46 1.76 -19.63
N SER A 163 -15.74 2.53 -18.55
CA SER A 163 -17.03 3.20 -18.36
C SER A 163 -16.89 4.62 -17.76
N LEU A 164 -17.17 5.62 -18.59
CA LEU A 164 -17.23 7.04 -18.22
C LEU A 164 -18.22 7.35 -17.08
N ALA A 165 -19.30 6.58 -16.94
CA ALA A 165 -20.31 6.76 -15.88
C ALA A 165 -19.77 6.50 -14.45
N GLN A 166 -18.59 5.89 -14.34
CA GLN A 166 -17.91 5.64 -13.06
C GLN A 166 -16.99 6.79 -12.64
N LEU A 167 -16.55 7.64 -13.59
CA LEU A 167 -15.78 8.85 -13.30
C LEU A 167 -16.64 9.92 -12.60
N GLU A 168 -17.92 10.06 -13.00
CA GLU A 168 -18.86 11.02 -12.42
C GLU A 168 -19.19 10.77 -10.93
N LYS A 169 -18.94 9.56 -10.44
CA LYS A 169 -19.11 9.20 -9.02
C LYS A 169 -17.82 9.31 -8.21
N SER A 170 -16.68 9.52 -8.86
CA SER A 170 -15.38 9.64 -8.20
C SER A 170 -15.12 11.11 -7.84
N THR A 171 -14.83 11.36 -6.57
CA THR A 171 -14.59 12.71 -6.00
C THR A 171 -13.31 13.39 -6.50
N ILE A 172 -12.54 12.76 -7.39
CA ILE A 172 -11.28 13.29 -7.93
C ILE A 172 -11.50 14.17 -9.16
N ALA A 173 -12.63 14.03 -9.87
CA ALA A 173 -12.95 14.85 -11.04
C ALA A 173 -13.57 16.23 -10.72
N ALA A 174 -13.77 16.54 -9.43
CA ALA A 174 -14.47 17.75 -8.98
C ALA A 174 -13.56 18.89 -8.47
N GLU A 175 -12.23 18.76 -8.61
CA GLU A 175 -11.25 19.85 -8.36
C GLU A 175 -10.43 20.20 -9.61
#